data_AF-A0AA90F296-F1
#
_entry.id   AF-A0AA90F296-F1
#
_cell.length_a   1.000
_cell.length_b   1.000
_cell.length_c   1.000
_cell.angle_alpha   90.00
_cell.angle_beta   90.00
_cell.angle_gamma   90.00
#
_symmetry.space_group_name_H-M   'P 1'
#
loop_
_entity.id
_entity.type
_entity.pdbx_description
1 polymer ?
#
loop_
_entity_poly.entity_id
_entity_poly.type
_entity_poly.pdbx_seq_one_letter_code
_entity_poly.pdbx_strand_id
1 'polypeptide(L)'
;MLLTALLLMNKPYWEKDANVMFFMFVFTAEFFLILLSLVYGFQTEKVILSQRKRAFNKSNFVHGSIVLIFLSIFFALALREHMPFPSSLFYASILINVIMAVVSLFFPSWVFKQYEFSIYDESNGLINDLLRYFLFFAWTINYEVQIVLARLPFVLQRLLGVIFIAVLLWELTMIGLIFENN
;
A
#
# COMPACT_ATOMS: atom_id res chain seq x y z
N MET A 1 -2.64 9.32 -5.46
CA MET A 1 -2.18 10.72 -5.61
C MET A 1 -1.02 11.14 -4.70
N LEU A 2 -1.04 10.87 -3.39
CA LEU A 2 0.08 11.28 -2.51
C LEU A 2 1.34 10.40 -2.70
N LEU A 3 1.15 9.09 -2.87
CA LEU A 3 2.26 8.16 -3.11
C LEU A 3 2.88 8.31 -4.51
N THR A 4 2.09 8.66 -5.54
CA THR A 4 2.58 9.01 -6.88
C THR A 4 3.49 10.23 -6.88
N ALA A 5 3.34 11.15 -5.92
CA ALA A 5 4.26 12.27 -5.78
C ALA A 5 5.68 11.83 -5.45
N LEU A 6 5.85 10.71 -4.71
CA LEU A 6 7.17 10.16 -4.37
C LEU A 6 7.92 9.63 -5.60
N LEU A 7 7.20 9.16 -6.63
CA LEU A 7 7.80 8.82 -7.93
C LEU A 7 8.23 10.08 -8.68
N LEU A 8 7.35 11.09 -8.73
CA LEU A 8 7.59 12.33 -9.47
C LEU A 8 8.75 13.15 -8.91
N MET A 9 9.05 13.05 -7.60
CA MET A 9 10.21 13.69 -6.99
C MET A 9 11.54 13.25 -7.63
N ASN A 10 11.58 12.04 -8.18
CA ASN A 10 12.76 11.50 -8.86
C ASN A 10 12.65 11.53 -10.38
N LYS A 11 11.76 12.35 -10.94
CA LYS A 11 11.65 12.56 -12.40
C LYS A 11 12.98 12.84 -13.10
N PRO A 12 13.95 13.59 -12.53
CA PRO A 12 15.26 13.79 -13.17
C PRO A 12 16.08 12.51 -13.36
N TYR A 13 15.76 11.43 -12.63
CA TYR A 13 16.45 10.14 -12.68
C TYR A 13 15.67 9.10 -13.51
N TRP A 14 14.59 9.51 -14.17
CA TRP A 14 13.78 8.61 -14.98
C TRP A 14 14.41 8.38 -16.35
N GLU A 15 14.22 7.17 -16.86
CA GLU A 15 14.64 6.80 -18.21
C GLU A 15 13.83 7.51 -19.30
N LYS A 16 14.37 7.49 -20.53
CA LYS A 16 13.80 8.22 -21.68
C LYS A 16 12.33 7.89 -21.95
N ASP A 17 11.95 6.61 -21.80
CA ASP A 17 10.59 6.12 -22.04
C ASP A 17 9.74 6.00 -20.76
N ALA A 18 10.28 6.40 -19.60
CA ALA A 18 9.63 6.27 -18.31
C ALA A 18 8.31 7.04 -18.20
N ASN A 19 8.09 8.09 -19.01
CA ASN A 19 6.82 8.79 -19.05
C ASN A 19 5.66 7.88 -19.49
N VAL A 20 5.91 6.94 -20.40
CA VAL A 20 4.90 5.96 -20.85
C VAL A 20 4.60 4.99 -19.71
N MET A 21 5.63 4.49 -19.03
CA MET A 21 5.48 3.57 -17.89
C MET A 21 4.76 4.23 -16.72
N PHE A 22 5.08 5.49 -16.42
CA PHE A 22 4.38 6.28 -15.42
C PHE A 22 2.91 6.51 -15.78
N PHE A 23 2.61 6.77 -17.06
CA PHE A 23 1.22 6.86 -17.52
C PHE A 23 0.48 5.54 -17.34
N MET A 24 1.09 4.40 -17.73
CA MET A 24 0.51 3.07 -17.56
C MET A 24 0.28 2.72 -16.08
N PHE A 25 1.21 3.11 -15.19
CA PHE A 25 1.09 3.02 -13.74
C PHE A 25 -0.17 3.77 -13.26
N VAL A 26 -0.28 5.06 -13.58
CA VAL A 26 -1.42 5.88 -13.11
C VAL A 26 -2.74 5.36 -13.70
N PHE A 27 -2.75 5.03 -14.99
CA PHE A 27 -3.93 4.54 -15.68
C PHE A 27 -4.46 3.24 -15.06
N THR A 28 -3.59 2.29 -14.76
CA THR A 28 -3.98 0.99 -14.19
C THR A 28 -4.51 1.15 -12.76
N ALA A 29 -3.85 1.97 -11.94
CA ALA A 29 -4.30 2.29 -10.60
C ALA A 29 -5.70 2.94 -10.60
N GLU A 30 -5.93 3.96 -11.44
CA GLU A 30 -7.22 4.64 -11.54
C GLU A 30 -8.32 3.70 -12.08
N PHE A 31 -8.00 2.87 -13.08
CA PHE A 31 -8.93 1.88 -13.61
C PHE A 31 -9.38 0.88 -12.55
N PHE A 32 -8.45 0.41 -11.71
CA PHE A 32 -8.77 -0.48 -10.60
C PHE A 32 -9.63 0.21 -9.53
N LEU A 33 -9.38 1.48 -9.21
CA LEU A 33 -10.22 2.25 -8.30
C LEU A 33 -11.65 2.42 -8.83
N ILE A 34 -11.81 2.68 -10.13
CA ILE A 34 -13.12 2.73 -10.79
C ILE A 34 -13.80 1.36 -10.68
N LEU A 35 -13.11 0.26 -10.97
CA LEU A 35 -13.65 -1.09 -10.82
C LEU A 35 -14.14 -1.37 -9.39
N LEU A 36 -13.33 -1.03 -8.38
CA LEU A 36 -13.73 -1.16 -6.96
C LEU A 36 -14.98 -0.33 -6.64
N SER A 37 -15.07 0.88 -7.17
CA SER A 37 -16.21 1.77 -6.95
C SER A 37 -17.51 1.20 -7.53
N LEU A 38 -17.45 0.56 -8.71
CA LEU A 38 -18.61 -0.08 -9.34
C LEU A 38 -19.11 -1.27 -8.53
N VAL A 39 -18.18 -2.04 -7.95
CA VAL A 39 -18.53 -3.24 -7.19
C VAL A 39 -18.97 -2.93 -5.75
N TYR A 40 -18.71 -1.71 -5.27
CA TYR A 40 -19.08 -1.25 -3.92
C TYR A 40 -20.58 -1.39 -3.59
N GLY A 41 -21.46 -1.40 -4.60
CA GLY A 41 -22.90 -1.57 -4.43
C GLY A 41 -23.40 -3.01 -4.16
N PHE A 42 -22.58 -4.03 -4.42
CA PHE A 42 -22.98 -5.45 -4.35
C PHE A 42 -22.78 -6.08 -2.95
N GLN A 43 -23.06 -5.32 -1.88
CA GLN A 43 -22.76 -5.74 -0.51
C GLN A 43 -23.67 -6.87 -0.05
N THR A 44 -23.11 -8.00 0.38
CA THR A 44 -23.90 -9.19 0.76
C THR A 44 -24.06 -9.42 2.26
N GLU A 45 -23.24 -8.81 3.13
CA GLU A 45 -23.44 -8.87 4.58
C GLU A 45 -22.92 -7.61 5.29
N LYS A 46 -23.50 -7.32 6.47
CA LYS A 46 -22.98 -6.33 7.42
C LYS A 46 -21.70 -6.87 8.05
N VAL A 47 -20.56 -6.81 7.34
CA VAL A 47 -19.25 -6.95 7.99
C VAL A 47 -19.20 -5.92 9.12
N ILE A 48 -19.14 -6.40 10.36
CA ILE A 48 -18.98 -5.53 11.54
C ILE A 48 -17.56 -4.99 11.47
N LEU A 49 -17.41 -3.85 10.80
CA LEU A 49 -16.20 -3.06 10.85
C LEU A 49 -16.08 -2.48 12.24
N SER A 50 -14.91 -2.60 12.85
CA SER A 50 -14.65 -1.90 14.10
C SER A 50 -14.80 -0.39 13.86
N GLN A 51 -15.28 0.34 14.88
CA GLN A 51 -15.26 1.80 14.79
C GLN A 51 -13.80 2.25 14.67
N ARG A 52 -13.44 2.83 13.51
CA ARG A 52 -12.10 3.37 13.26
C ARG A 52 -11.80 4.43 14.33
N LYS A 53 -10.97 4.07 15.31
CA LYS A 53 -10.41 5.03 16.26
C LYS A 53 -9.36 5.89 15.59
N ARG A 54 -8.90 6.94 16.27
CA ARG A 54 -7.82 7.79 15.78
C ARG A 54 -6.52 6.98 15.71
N ALA A 55 -6.01 6.73 14.49
CA ALA A 55 -4.77 5.98 14.30
C ALA A 55 -3.56 6.65 14.98
N PHE A 56 -3.47 7.98 14.91
CA PHE A 56 -2.32 8.74 15.38
C PHE A 56 -2.68 9.84 16.37
N ASN A 57 -2.02 9.83 17.53
CA ASN A 57 -2.06 10.92 18.50
C ASN A 57 -0.96 11.95 18.19
N LYS A 58 -1.25 13.25 18.42
CA LYS A 58 -0.26 14.33 18.20
C LYS A 58 1.01 14.13 19.03
N SER A 59 0.89 13.50 20.21
CA SER A 59 2.01 13.14 21.08
C SER A 59 3.01 12.19 20.44
N ASN A 60 2.58 11.35 19.50
CA ASN A 60 3.39 10.27 18.94
C ASN A 60 4.01 10.68 17.59
N PHE A 61 3.93 11.96 17.21
CA PHE A 61 4.49 12.48 15.96
C PHE A 61 6.01 12.23 15.86
N VAL A 62 6.72 12.36 16.98
CA VAL A 62 8.17 12.12 17.06
C VAL A 62 8.51 10.68 16.68
N HIS A 63 7.73 9.70 17.13
CA HIS A 63 7.91 8.29 16.74
C HIS A 63 7.73 8.10 15.23
N GLY A 64 6.75 8.78 14.63
CA GLY A 64 6.52 8.77 13.18
C GLY A 64 7.72 9.32 12.40
N SER A 65 8.30 10.43 12.86
CA SER A 65 9.52 10.98 12.27
C SER A 65 10.70 10.02 12.38
N ILE A 66 10.87 9.34 13.52
CA ILE A 66 11.94 8.34 13.71
C ILE A 66 11.78 7.18 12.72
N VAL A 67 10.57 6.63 12.58
CA VAL A 67 10.29 5.57 11.60
C VAL A 67 10.60 6.04 10.18
N LEU A 68 10.12 7.23 9.81
CA LEU A 68 10.34 7.77 8.48
C LEU A 68 11.84 7.93 8.20
N ILE A 69 12.62 8.48 9.14
CA ILE A 69 14.07 8.64 9.00
C ILE A 69 14.75 7.27 8.86
N PHE A 70 14.43 6.32 9.73
CA PHE A 70 15.04 4.99 9.69
C PHE A 70 14.75 4.26 8.38
N LEU A 71 13.48 4.23 7.95
CA LEU A 71 13.09 3.67 6.67
C LEU A 71 13.78 4.40 5.52
N SER A 72 13.86 5.73 5.58
CA SER A 72 14.51 6.52 4.54
C SER A 72 15.97 6.16 4.39
N ILE A 73 16.72 6.07 5.48
CA ILE A 73 18.14 5.66 5.47
C ILE A 73 18.26 4.22 4.96
N PHE A 74 17.45 3.30 5.49
CA PHE A 74 17.51 1.90 5.09
C PHE A 74 17.27 1.72 3.60
N PHE A 75 16.20 2.29 3.04
CA PHE A 75 15.86 2.14 1.62
C PHE A 75 16.72 2.99 0.69
N ALA A 76 17.25 4.12 1.16
CA ALA A 76 18.25 4.87 0.41
C ALA A 76 19.56 4.08 0.24
N LEU A 77 19.92 3.24 1.21
CA LEU A 77 21.11 2.38 1.14
C LEU A 77 20.83 1.06 0.40
N ALA A 78 19.75 0.37 0.74
CA ALA A 78 19.44 -0.96 0.23
C ALA A 78 19.09 -0.99 -1.27
N LEU A 79 18.49 0.09 -1.80
CA LEU A 79 18.06 0.18 -3.20
C LEU A 79 18.84 1.25 -3.98
N ARG A 80 19.96 1.75 -3.43
CA ARG A 80 20.73 2.88 -4.01
C ARG A 80 21.05 2.71 -5.49
N GLU A 81 21.44 1.50 -5.89
CA GLU A 81 21.90 1.19 -7.24
C GLU A 81 20.76 0.95 -8.24
N HIS A 82 19.54 0.74 -7.74
CA HIS A 82 18.38 0.40 -8.57
C HIS A 82 17.33 1.51 -8.61
N MET A 83 17.18 2.27 -7.53
CA MET A 83 16.12 3.26 -7.41
C MET A 83 16.49 4.38 -6.43
N PRO A 84 16.40 5.66 -6.86
CA PRO A 84 16.62 6.78 -5.97
C PRO A 84 15.55 6.87 -4.87
N PHE A 85 15.96 7.31 -3.69
CA PHE A 85 15.05 7.76 -2.64
C PHE A 85 14.34 9.06 -3.08
N PRO A 86 13.03 9.27 -2.83
CA PRO A 86 12.09 8.46 -2.05
C PRO A 86 11.31 7.40 -2.85
N SER A 87 11.57 7.22 -4.14
CA SER A 87 10.85 6.22 -4.95
C SER A 87 11.07 4.79 -4.46
N SER A 88 12.26 4.49 -3.91
CA SER A 88 12.57 3.21 -3.28
C SER A 88 11.66 2.87 -2.08
N LEU A 89 11.27 3.87 -1.27
CA LEU A 89 10.29 3.69 -0.20
C LEU A 89 8.92 3.29 -0.76
N PHE A 90 8.52 3.94 -1.86
CA PHE A 90 7.23 3.67 -2.47
C PHE A 90 7.20 2.26 -3.08
N TYR A 91 8.26 1.86 -3.78
CA TYR A 91 8.42 0.50 -4.30
C TYR A 91 8.27 -0.55 -3.20
N ALA A 92 8.94 -0.35 -2.05
CA ALA A 92 8.84 -1.26 -0.91
C ALA A 92 7.42 -1.31 -0.31
N SER A 93 6.71 -0.18 -0.24
CA SER A 93 5.31 -0.15 0.20
C SER A 93 4.42 -0.99 -0.73
N ILE A 94 4.56 -0.84 -2.06
CA ILE A 94 3.81 -1.67 -3.02
C ILE A 94 4.14 -3.15 -2.87
N LEU A 95 5.42 -3.51 -2.70
CA LEU A 95 5.85 -4.89 -2.48
C LEU A 95 5.21 -5.51 -1.22
N ILE A 96 5.16 -4.76 -0.11
CA ILE A 96 4.50 -5.22 1.12
C ILE A 96 2.99 -5.41 0.88
N ASN A 97 2.35 -4.52 0.12
CA ASN A 97 0.95 -4.70 -0.28
C ASN A 97 0.74 -5.96 -1.14
N VAL A 98 1.67 -6.32 -2.04
CA VAL A 98 1.62 -7.58 -2.81
C VAL A 98 1.60 -8.77 -1.86
N ILE A 99 2.56 -8.82 -0.92
CA ILE A 99 2.67 -9.91 0.07
C ILE A 99 1.36 -10.03 0.84
N MET A 100 0.83 -8.92 1.36
CA MET A 100 -0.39 -8.94 2.15
C MET A 100 -1.64 -9.26 1.32
N ALA A 101 -1.69 -8.88 0.04
CA ALA A 101 -2.77 -9.25 -0.86
C ALA A 101 -2.78 -10.76 -1.12
N VAL A 102 -1.61 -11.38 -1.32
CA VAL A 102 -1.48 -12.85 -1.44
C VAL A 102 -1.94 -13.54 -0.17
N VAL A 103 -1.52 -13.08 1.01
CA VAL A 103 -1.98 -13.64 2.29
C VAL A 103 -3.50 -13.49 2.45
N SER A 104 -4.07 -12.39 1.95
CA SER A 104 -5.53 -12.14 1.99
C SER A 104 -6.34 -13.14 1.16
N LEU A 105 -5.74 -13.81 0.16
CA LEU A 105 -6.43 -14.89 -0.57
C LEU A 105 -6.70 -16.10 0.32
N PHE A 106 -5.86 -16.36 1.31
CA PHE A 106 -6.06 -17.50 2.21
C PHE A 106 -6.80 -17.07 3.47
N PHE A 107 -6.45 -15.92 4.03
CA PHE A 107 -6.94 -15.46 5.33
C PHE A 107 -7.45 -14.00 5.29
N PRO A 108 -8.51 -13.70 4.49
CA PRO A 108 -8.96 -12.32 4.27
C PRO A 108 -9.35 -11.62 5.58
N SER A 109 -10.09 -12.33 6.45
CA SER A 109 -10.54 -11.79 7.74
C SER A 109 -9.42 -11.56 8.73
N TRP A 110 -8.34 -12.34 8.65
CA TRP A 110 -7.20 -12.17 9.54
C TRP A 110 -6.39 -10.93 9.16
N VAL A 111 -6.15 -10.71 7.86
CA VAL A 111 -5.36 -9.59 7.35
C VAL A 111 -5.93 -8.24 7.81
N PHE A 112 -7.22 -7.96 7.55
CA PHE A 112 -7.75 -6.64 7.92
C PHE A 112 -7.88 -6.48 9.44
N LYS A 113 -8.23 -7.54 10.19
CA LYS A 113 -8.30 -7.47 11.66
C LYS A 113 -6.93 -7.23 12.30
N GLN A 114 -5.89 -7.86 11.77
CA GLN A 114 -4.52 -7.68 12.28
C GLN A 114 -4.04 -6.26 12.00
N TYR A 115 -4.37 -5.69 10.84
CA TYR A 115 -4.12 -4.29 10.56
C TYR A 115 -4.87 -3.38 11.54
N GLU A 116 -6.18 -3.60 11.75
CA GLU A 116 -6.97 -2.79 12.69
C GLU A 116 -6.42 -2.87 14.11
N PHE A 117 -6.07 -4.06 14.58
CA PHE A 117 -5.45 -4.25 15.89
C PHE A 117 -4.12 -3.49 15.99
N SER A 118 -3.27 -3.58 14.97
CA SER A 118 -1.94 -2.95 15.00
C SER A 118 -2.00 -1.43 14.88
N ILE A 119 -3.03 -0.88 14.23
CA ILE A 119 -3.17 0.56 13.96
C ILE A 119 -4.07 1.29 14.95
N TYR A 120 -5.19 0.68 15.35
CA TYR A 120 -6.24 1.33 16.12
C TYR A 120 -6.30 0.90 17.58
N ASP A 121 -5.60 -0.17 17.98
CA ASP A 121 -5.52 -0.52 19.39
C ASP A 121 -4.73 0.54 20.18
N GLU A 122 -5.10 0.79 21.43
CA GLU A 122 -4.52 1.84 22.28
C GLU A 122 -3.27 1.35 23.03
N SER A 123 -2.68 0.24 22.59
CA SER A 123 -1.50 -0.33 23.24
C SER A 123 -0.32 0.65 23.21
N ASN A 124 -0.03 1.24 24.37
CA ASN A 124 1.04 2.21 24.54
C ASN A 124 2.42 1.52 24.54
N GLY A 125 3.37 2.06 23.78
CA GLY A 125 4.75 1.58 23.78
C GLY A 125 5.51 2.04 22.54
N LEU A 126 6.81 2.32 22.70
CA LEU A 126 7.66 2.80 21.61
C LEU A 126 7.65 1.83 20.42
N ILE A 127 7.79 0.52 20.67
CA ILE A 127 7.77 -0.50 19.60
C ILE A 127 6.42 -0.53 18.88
N ASN A 128 5.31 -0.42 19.62
CA ASN A 128 3.97 -0.41 19.05
C ASN A 128 3.72 0.84 18.20
N ASP A 129 4.20 2.01 18.66
CA ASP A 129 4.16 3.25 17.88
C ASP A 129 4.99 3.13 16.60
N LEU A 130 6.23 2.61 16.68
CA LEU A 130 7.08 2.43 15.50
C LEU A 130 6.42 1.49 14.48
N LEU A 131 5.93 0.33 14.93
CA LEU A 131 5.22 -0.62 14.08
C LEU A 131 3.96 -0.01 13.47
N ARG A 132 3.22 0.79 14.22
CA ARG A 132 2.02 1.48 13.75
C ARG A 132 2.32 2.40 12.57
N TYR A 133 3.33 3.25 12.68
CA TYR A 133 3.73 4.13 11.57
C TYR A 133 4.25 3.35 10.37
N PHE A 134 5.02 2.28 10.59
CA PHE A 134 5.51 1.42 9.52
C PHE A 134 4.35 0.75 8.76
N LEU A 135 3.45 0.08 9.48
CA LEU A 135 2.33 -0.65 8.89
C LEU A 135 1.36 0.29 8.19
N PHE A 136 1.13 1.49 8.74
CA PHE A 136 0.34 2.50 8.05
C PHE A 136 0.98 2.90 6.71
N PHE A 137 2.28 3.13 6.64
CA PHE A 137 2.93 3.45 5.38
C PHE A 137 2.93 2.28 4.39
N ALA A 138 3.20 1.06 4.88
CA ALA A 138 3.48 -0.10 4.05
C ALA A 138 2.24 -0.94 3.66
N TRP A 139 1.17 -0.90 4.44
CA TRP A 139 0.06 -1.87 4.32
C TRP A 139 -1.33 -1.20 4.16
N THR A 140 -1.44 0.12 4.27
CA THR A 140 -2.74 0.83 4.17
C THR A 140 -3.50 0.51 2.88
N ILE A 141 -2.82 0.42 1.73
CA ILE A 141 -3.51 0.20 0.44
C ILE A 141 -4.26 -1.12 0.45
N ASN A 142 -3.59 -2.22 0.80
CA ASN A 142 -4.22 -3.52 0.87
C ASN A 142 -5.31 -3.54 1.95
N TYR A 143 -5.11 -2.92 3.11
CA TYR A 143 -6.17 -2.82 4.12
C TYR A 143 -7.45 -2.17 3.57
N GLU A 144 -7.35 -1.01 2.90
CA GLU A 144 -8.52 -0.31 2.36
C GLU A 144 -9.22 -1.14 1.26
N VAL A 145 -8.45 -1.82 0.40
CA VAL A 145 -9.04 -2.72 -0.62
C VAL A 145 -9.72 -3.92 0.04
N GLN A 146 -9.08 -4.59 1.00
CA GLN A 146 -9.65 -5.76 1.67
C GLN A 146 -10.93 -5.44 2.44
N ILE A 147 -11.07 -4.22 3.00
CA ILE A 147 -12.34 -3.79 3.61
C ILE A 147 -13.48 -3.76 2.59
N VAL A 148 -13.22 -3.27 1.38
CA VAL A 148 -14.23 -3.24 0.32
C VAL A 148 -14.55 -4.68 -0.10
N LEU A 149 -13.52 -5.49 -0.36
CA LEU A 149 -13.68 -6.88 -0.80
C LEU A 149 -14.41 -7.75 0.23
N ALA A 150 -14.19 -7.52 1.52
CA ALA A 150 -14.82 -8.28 2.60
C ALA A 150 -16.36 -8.15 2.60
N ARG A 151 -16.91 -7.09 2.01
CA ARG A 151 -18.37 -6.87 1.92
C ARG A 151 -19.02 -7.57 0.73
N LEU A 152 -18.22 -8.07 -0.21
CA LEU A 152 -18.69 -8.67 -1.45
C LEU A 152 -19.04 -10.15 -1.27
N PRO A 153 -19.89 -10.72 -2.15
CA PRO A 153 -20.11 -12.16 -2.15
C PRO A 153 -18.80 -12.88 -2.42
N PHE A 154 -18.66 -14.07 -1.84
CA PHE A 154 -17.42 -14.87 -1.87
C PHE A 154 -16.77 -14.93 -3.27
N VAL A 155 -17.56 -15.19 -4.31
CA VAL A 155 -17.04 -15.30 -5.68
C VAL A 155 -16.43 -13.98 -6.17
N LEU A 156 -17.14 -12.85 -6.00
CA LEU A 156 -16.63 -11.52 -6.38
C LEU A 156 -15.43 -11.11 -5.53
N GLN A 157 -15.47 -11.42 -4.23
CA GLN A 157 -14.34 -11.18 -3.32
C GLN A 157 -13.07 -11.90 -3.80
N ARG A 158 -13.17 -13.19 -4.15
CA ARG A 158 -12.02 -13.96 -4.63
C ARG A 158 -11.51 -13.47 -5.98
N LEU A 159 -12.41 -13.23 -6.92
CA LEU A 159 -12.05 -12.74 -8.25
C LEU A 159 -11.32 -11.39 -8.17
N LEU A 160 -11.89 -10.42 -7.44
CA LEU A 160 -11.27 -9.11 -7.28
C LEU A 160 -9.99 -9.15 -6.44
N GLY A 161 -9.87 -10.08 -5.49
CA GLY A 161 -8.61 -10.31 -4.77
C GLY A 161 -7.47 -10.73 -5.69
N VAL A 162 -7.75 -11.63 -6.65
CA VAL A 162 -6.76 -12.03 -7.66
C VAL A 162 -6.43 -10.89 -8.61
N ILE A 163 -7.46 -10.15 -9.08
CA ILE A 163 -7.26 -8.96 -9.93
C ILE A 163 -6.40 -7.93 -9.20
N PHE A 164 -6.64 -7.69 -7.91
CA PHE A 164 -5.86 -6.75 -7.12
C PHE A 164 -4.39 -7.13 -7.02
N ILE A 165 -4.07 -8.43 -6.84
CA ILE A 165 -2.67 -8.89 -6.86
C ILE A 165 -2.04 -8.66 -8.23
N ALA A 166 -2.76 -8.96 -9.32
CA ALA A 166 -2.27 -8.72 -10.67
C ALA A 166 -1.99 -7.23 -10.92
N VAL A 167 -2.87 -6.34 -10.46
CA VAL A 167 -2.66 -4.89 -10.50
C VAL A 167 -1.42 -4.50 -9.70
N LEU A 168 -1.26 -4.94 -8.45
CA LEU A 168 -0.09 -4.59 -7.66
C LEU A 168 1.23 -5.10 -8.25
N LEU A 169 1.25 -6.29 -8.83
CA LEU A 169 2.42 -6.82 -9.54
C LEU A 169 2.73 -5.98 -10.78
N TRP A 170 1.71 -5.60 -11.56
CA TRP A 170 1.87 -4.70 -12.68
C TRP A 170 2.43 -3.35 -12.25
N GLU A 171 1.90 -2.75 -11.19
CA GLU A 171 2.40 -1.49 -10.64
C GLU A 171 3.87 -1.60 -10.22
N LEU A 172 4.25 -2.71 -9.57
CA LEU A 172 5.63 -2.97 -9.17
C LEU A 172 6.56 -3.03 -10.39
N THR A 173 6.14 -3.72 -11.46
CA THR A 173 6.89 -3.79 -12.72
C THR A 173 7.01 -2.42 -13.38
N MET A 174 5.92 -1.63 -13.45
CA MET A 174 5.97 -0.28 -14.02
C MET A 174 6.93 0.62 -13.24
N ILE A 175 6.93 0.56 -11.90
CA ILE A 175 7.87 1.30 -11.06
C ILE A 175 9.32 0.87 -11.34
N GLY A 176 9.58 -0.44 -11.46
CA GLY A 176 10.92 -0.95 -11.78
C GLY A 176 11.44 -0.42 -13.12
N LEU A 177 10.62 -0.55 -14.17
CA LEU A 177 10.98 -0.11 -15.52
C LEU A 177 11.25 1.39 -15.63
N ILE A 178 10.61 2.24 -14.81
CA ILE A 178 10.85 3.70 -14.79
C ILE A 178 12.32 4.04 -14.55
N PHE A 179 13.04 3.20 -13.79
CA PHE A 179 14.44 3.41 -13.38
C PHE A 179 15.40 2.37 -13.98
N GLU A 180 14.91 1.45 -14.80
CA GLU A 180 15.74 0.40 -15.41
C GLU A 180 16.45 0.95 -16.66
N ASN A 181 17.74 1.25 -16.51
CA ASN A 181 18.64 1.58 -17.62
C ASN A 181 18.66 0.41 -18.62
N ASN A 182 18.30 0.66 -19.88
CA ASN A 182 18.55 -0.27 -20.99
C ASN A 182 20.05 -0.33 -21.33
#